data_AF-A0A9J6H327-F1
#
_entry.id   AF-A0A9J6H327-F1
#
_cell.length_a   1.000
_cell.length_b   1.000
_cell.length_c   1.000
_cell.angle_alpha   90.00
_cell.angle_beta   90.00
_cell.angle_gamma   90.00
#
_symmetry.space_group_name_H-M   'P 1'
#
loop_
_entity.id
_entity.type
_entity.pdbx_description
1 polymer ?
#
loop_
_entity_poly.entity_id
_entity_poly.type
_entity_poly.pdbx_seq_one_letter_code
_entity_poly.pdbx_strand_id
1 'polypeptide(L)'
;MVLVRGGEFEMGTDKPVFAADGESPARSVRVRDFYIDVHEVSNAEFERFVQATGHKTEAETFGDSFVLDSAISEETKKGITQAVAAAPWWLPVKGADWRHPEGPDSHIRDRSVNSFF
;
A
#
# COMPACT_ATOMS: atom_id res chain seq x y z
N MET A 1 2.67 8.23 16.51
CA MET A 1 4.15 8.19 16.56
C MET A 1 4.72 7.75 17.91
N VAL A 2 5.87 7.08 17.87
CA VAL A 2 6.76 6.75 19.01
C VAL A 2 8.18 7.26 18.72
N LEU A 3 8.91 7.69 19.75
CA LEU A 3 10.32 8.08 19.64
C LEU A 3 11.20 6.83 19.56
N VAL A 4 11.93 6.69 18.47
CA VAL A 4 13.01 5.72 18.32
C VAL A 4 14.33 6.43 18.59
N ARG A 5 15.06 5.95 19.59
CA ARG A 5 16.40 6.46 19.89
C ARG A 5 17.34 6.00 18.80
N GLY A 6 18.06 6.95 18.22
CA GLY A 6 19.04 6.71 17.18
C GLY A 6 20.23 5.91 17.71
N GLY A 7 21.02 5.42 16.78
CA GLY A 7 22.12 4.51 17.07
C GLY A 7 22.70 3.97 15.80
N GLU A 8 23.60 3.00 15.98
CA GLU A 8 24.18 2.24 14.89
C GLU A 8 23.58 0.83 14.89
N PHE A 9 23.25 0.32 13.71
CA PHE A 9 22.72 -1.02 13.53
C PHE A 9 23.17 -1.59 12.17
N GLU A 10 23.04 -2.90 12.02
CA GLU A 10 23.29 -3.57 10.76
C GLU A 10 22.04 -3.55 9.88
N MET A 11 22.14 -2.93 8.70
CA MET A 11 21.05 -2.84 7.73
C MET A 11 21.33 -3.76 6.53
N GLY A 12 20.33 -4.50 6.09
CA GLY A 12 20.44 -5.45 4.98
C GLY A 12 20.80 -6.86 5.42
N THR A 13 21.28 -7.69 4.49
CA THR A 13 21.68 -9.08 4.74
C THR A 13 22.82 -9.52 3.83
N ASP A 14 23.76 -10.33 4.34
CA ASP A 14 24.78 -11.00 3.51
C ASP A 14 24.27 -12.31 2.88
N LYS A 15 23.02 -12.68 3.14
CA LYS A 15 22.37 -13.88 2.60
C LYS A 15 21.07 -13.48 1.90
N PRO A 16 21.14 -12.70 0.81
CA PRO A 16 19.94 -12.28 0.09
C PRO A 16 19.24 -13.48 -0.54
N VAL A 17 17.92 -13.53 -0.46
CA VAL A 17 17.12 -14.55 -1.15
C VAL A 17 17.02 -14.22 -2.64
N PHE A 18 16.79 -12.95 -2.96
CA PHE A 18 16.73 -12.43 -4.33
C PHE A 18 17.84 -11.40 -4.55
N ALA A 19 18.92 -11.81 -5.23
CA ALA A 19 20.08 -10.94 -5.44
C ALA A 19 19.77 -9.66 -6.23
N ALA A 20 18.74 -9.69 -7.09
CA ALA A 20 18.33 -8.55 -7.89
C ALA A 20 17.72 -7.40 -7.05
N ASP A 21 17.22 -7.70 -5.85
CA ASP A 21 16.53 -6.71 -5.00
C ASP A 21 17.52 -5.84 -4.20
N GLY A 22 18.82 -6.16 -4.22
CA GLY A 22 19.86 -5.33 -3.61
C GLY A 22 19.82 -5.29 -2.07
N GLU A 23 19.33 -6.34 -1.43
CA GLU A 23 19.28 -6.43 0.05
C GLU A 23 20.68 -6.56 0.69
N SER A 24 21.67 -6.98 -0.09
CA SER A 24 23.07 -7.18 0.33
C SER A 24 24.00 -6.07 -0.18
N PRO A 25 25.19 -5.90 0.42
CA PRO A 25 25.66 -6.53 1.66
C PRO A 25 24.99 -5.92 2.90
N ALA A 26 25.06 -6.66 4.00
CA ALA A 26 24.83 -6.10 5.31
C ALA A 26 25.85 -4.97 5.57
N ARG A 27 25.38 -3.83 6.09
CA ARG A 27 26.22 -2.65 6.31
C ARG A 27 25.86 -1.92 7.59
N SER A 28 26.86 -1.34 8.24
CA SER A 28 26.67 -0.50 9.41
C SER A 28 26.02 0.83 9.02
N VAL A 29 24.86 1.13 9.59
CA VAL A 29 24.12 2.38 9.37
C VAL A 29 23.90 3.08 10.69
N ARG A 30 24.19 4.38 10.73
CA ARG A 30 23.87 5.24 11.86
C ARG A 30 22.72 6.18 11.53
N VAL A 31 21.70 6.16 12.37
CA VAL A 31 20.57 7.09 12.29
C VAL A 31 20.51 7.96 13.54
N ARG A 32 20.01 9.19 13.38
CA ARG A 32 19.69 10.09 14.51
C ARG A 32 18.38 9.65 15.16
N ASP A 33 18.08 10.17 16.34
CA ASP A 33 16.75 10.05 16.94
C ASP A 33 15.67 10.52 15.96
N PHE A 34 14.58 9.76 15.87
CA PHE A 34 13.44 10.06 15.00
C PHE A 34 12.13 9.53 15.59
N TYR A 35 11.02 10.06 15.10
CA TYR A 35 9.70 9.53 15.39
C TYR A 35 9.21 8.68 14.22
N ILE A 36 8.53 7.58 14.52
CA ILE A 36 7.83 6.76 13.53
C ILE A 36 6.42 6.45 14.01
N ASP A 37 5.47 6.33 13.09
CA ASP A 37 4.12 5.91 13.47
C ASP A 37 4.08 4.48 13.98
N VAL A 38 3.19 4.26 14.96
CA VAL A 38 3.01 2.94 15.60
C VAL A 38 2.16 2.02 14.72
N HIS A 39 1.33 2.61 13.88
CA HIS A 39 0.46 1.95 12.92
C HIS A 39 0.63 2.59 11.54
N GLU A 40 0.32 1.83 10.50
CA GLU A 40 0.14 2.39 9.16
C GLU A 40 -0.99 3.42 9.16
N VAL A 41 -0.96 4.35 8.20
CA VAL A 41 -2.04 5.34 8.05
C VAL A 41 -3.33 4.61 7.72
N SER A 42 -4.32 4.76 8.58
CA SER A 42 -5.63 4.12 8.43
C SER A 42 -6.52 4.81 7.40
N ASN A 43 -7.53 4.10 6.92
CA ASN A 43 -8.59 4.65 6.08
C ASN A 43 -9.24 5.92 6.69
N ALA A 44 -9.47 5.92 8.02
CA ALA A 44 -10.04 7.06 8.71
C ALA A 44 -9.09 8.26 8.79
N GLU A 45 -7.79 8.03 8.97
CA GLU A 45 -6.78 9.09 8.95
C GLU A 45 -6.63 9.71 7.57
N PHE A 46 -6.54 8.87 6.53
CA PHE A 46 -6.44 9.34 5.16
C PHE A 46 -7.72 10.07 4.72
N GLU A 47 -8.89 9.60 5.14
CA GLU A 47 -10.15 10.31 4.90
C GLU A 47 -10.16 11.72 5.51
N ARG A 48 -9.68 11.88 6.74
CA ARG A 48 -9.55 13.21 7.37
C ARG A 48 -8.64 14.13 6.55
N PHE A 49 -7.51 13.60 6.06
CA PHE A 49 -6.60 14.35 5.19
C PHE A 49 -7.29 14.79 3.89
N VAL A 50 -7.99 13.89 3.21
CA VAL A 50 -8.71 14.21 1.96
C VAL A 50 -9.82 15.24 2.22
N GLN A 51 -10.60 15.09 3.29
CA GLN A 51 -11.65 16.05 3.64
C GLN A 51 -11.11 17.44 3.95
N ALA A 52 -9.95 17.53 4.60
CA ALA A 52 -9.33 18.79 4.96
C ALA A 52 -8.69 19.53 3.77
N THR A 53 -8.24 18.80 2.76
CA THR A 53 -7.40 19.35 1.68
C THR A 53 -8.05 19.33 0.30
N GLY A 54 -9.10 18.52 0.12
CA GLY A 54 -9.64 18.20 -1.20
C GLY A 54 -8.67 17.38 -2.07
N HIS A 55 -7.71 16.69 -1.46
CA HIS A 55 -6.70 15.91 -2.18
C HIS A 55 -7.35 14.81 -3.03
N LYS A 56 -6.90 14.71 -4.28
CA LYS A 56 -7.26 13.65 -5.22
C LYS A 56 -6.02 12.79 -5.47
N THR A 57 -6.13 11.48 -5.25
CA THR A 57 -5.02 10.55 -5.42
C THR A 57 -4.65 10.37 -6.90
N GLU A 58 -3.48 9.81 -7.14
CA GLU A 58 -3.05 9.44 -8.49
C GLU A 58 -3.98 8.39 -9.11
N ALA A 59 -4.43 7.38 -8.34
CA ALA A 59 -5.38 6.37 -8.81
C ALA A 59 -6.71 7.00 -9.28
N GLU A 60 -7.25 7.97 -8.52
CA GLU A 60 -8.45 8.70 -8.95
C GLU A 60 -8.19 9.59 -10.18
N THR A 61 -6.94 9.99 -10.41
CA THR A 61 -6.53 10.86 -11.55
C THR A 61 -6.31 10.05 -12.82
N PHE A 62 -5.63 8.91 -12.73
CA PHE A 62 -5.46 7.95 -13.82
C PHE A 62 -6.78 7.23 -14.14
N GLY A 63 -7.61 6.97 -13.12
CA GLY A 63 -8.93 6.35 -13.25
C GLY A 63 -8.93 4.83 -13.02
N ASP A 64 -7.79 4.25 -12.64
CA ASP A 64 -7.65 2.84 -12.29
C ASP A 64 -6.53 2.62 -11.25
N SER A 65 -6.53 1.43 -10.66
CA SER A 65 -5.47 0.90 -9.83
C SER A 65 -5.44 -0.63 -9.92
N PHE A 66 -4.35 -1.24 -9.45
CA PHE A 66 -4.21 -2.69 -9.48
C PHE A 66 -4.92 -3.35 -8.30
N VAL A 67 -5.75 -4.36 -8.60
CA VAL A 67 -6.43 -5.19 -7.60
C VAL A 67 -6.10 -6.66 -7.84
N LEU A 68 -6.00 -7.43 -6.76
CA LEU A 68 -5.80 -8.87 -6.84
C LEU A 68 -7.03 -9.55 -7.45
N ASP A 69 -6.79 -10.45 -8.41
CA ASP A 69 -7.86 -11.17 -9.12
C ASP A 69 -8.84 -11.89 -8.16
N SER A 70 -8.34 -12.42 -7.04
CA SER A 70 -9.14 -13.12 -6.04
C SER A 70 -10.04 -12.22 -5.19
N ALA A 71 -9.85 -10.91 -5.21
CA ALA A 71 -10.60 -9.94 -4.41
C ALA A 71 -11.68 -9.18 -5.21
N ILE A 72 -11.68 -9.34 -6.55
CA ILE A 72 -12.57 -8.60 -7.46
C ILE A 72 -13.88 -9.38 -7.61
N SER A 73 -15.00 -8.68 -7.72
CA SER A 73 -16.28 -9.31 -8.02
C SER A 73 -16.33 -9.82 -9.46
N GLU A 74 -17.13 -10.85 -9.72
CA GLU A 74 -17.33 -11.37 -11.07
C GLU A 74 -17.87 -10.29 -12.04
N GLU A 75 -18.64 -9.32 -11.54
CA GLU A 75 -19.14 -8.22 -12.36
C GLU A 75 -18.02 -7.28 -12.80
N THR A 76 -17.19 -6.83 -11.86
CA THR A 76 -16.04 -5.97 -12.14
C THR A 76 -15.03 -6.68 -13.05
N LYS A 77 -14.87 -8.01 -12.90
CA LYS A 77 -13.93 -8.82 -13.70
C LYS A 77 -14.33 -8.97 -15.17
N LYS A 78 -15.64 -9.00 -15.50
CA LYS A 78 -16.13 -9.17 -16.90
C LYS A 78 -15.57 -8.14 -17.88
N GLY A 79 -15.25 -6.93 -17.40
CA GLY A 79 -14.75 -5.83 -18.22
C GLY A 79 -13.24 -5.82 -18.42
N ILE A 80 -12.49 -6.76 -17.82
CA ILE A 80 -11.03 -6.73 -17.76
C ILE A 80 -10.46 -7.78 -18.70
N THR A 81 -9.64 -7.34 -19.65
CA THR A 81 -9.01 -8.21 -20.66
C THR A 81 -7.49 -8.23 -20.58
N GLN A 82 -6.91 -7.48 -19.64
CA GLN A 82 -5.47 -7.31 -19.47
C GLN A 82 -5.10 -7.58 -18.02
N ALA A 83 -3.88 -8.08 -17.83
CA ALA A 83 -3.26 -8.30 -16.53
C ALA A 83 -1.78 -7.90 -16.61
N VAL A 84 -1.15 -7.70 -15.46
CA VAL A 84 0.31 -7.45 -15.43
C VAL A 84 1.03 -8.70 -15.93
N ALA A 85 1.82 -8.56 -17.00
CA ALA A 85 2.44 -9.71 -17.68
C ALA A 85 3.34 -10.56 -16.77
N ALA A 86 4.10 -9.92 -15.87
CA ALA A 86 4.96 -10.61 -14.91
C ALA A 86 4.22 -11.13 -13.67
N ALA A 87 2.98 -10.68 -13.44
CA ALA A 87 2.16 -11.04 -12.28
C ALA A 87 0.67 -11.06 -12.65
N PRO A 88 0.20 -12.11 -13.38
CA PRO A 88 -1.14 -12.13 -13.97
C PRO A 88 -2.31 -12.06 -12.98
N TRP A 89 -2.03 -12.21 -11.68
CA TRP A 89 -3.00 -12.03 -10.60
C TRP A 89 -3.28 -10.55 -10.27
N TRP A 90 -2.61 -9.60 -10.90
CA TRP A 90 -2.88 -8.17 -10.78
C TRP A 90 -3.64 -7.65 -12.00
N LEU A 91 -4.86 -7.17 -11.76
CA LEU A 91 -5.76 -6.65 -12.78
C LEU A 91 -5.88 -5.11 -12.66
N PRO A 92 -5.83 -4.36 -13.78
CA PRO A 92 -6.08 -2.92 -13.77
C PRO A 92 -7.60 -2.68 -13.69
N VAL A 93 -8.09 -2.37 -12.48
CA VAL A 93 -9.52 -2.18 -12.24
C VAL A 93 -9.86 -0.70 -12.34
N LYS A 94 -10.74 -0.35 -13.28
CA LYS A 94 -11.25 1.02 -13.41
C LYS A 94 -12.06 1.41 -12.19
N GLY A 95 -11.80 2.62 -11.67
CA GLY A 95 -12.42 3.13 -10.45
C GLY A 95 -11.99 2.41 -9.17
N ALA A 96 -10.94 1.59 -9.21
CA ALA A 96 -10.28 1.16 -7.99
C ALA A 96 -9.40 2.27 -7.45
N ASP A 97 -9.66 2.65 -6.20
CA ASP A 97 -8.93 3.68 -5.47
C ASP A 97 -8.98 3.39 -3.96
N TRP A 98 -8.49 4.32 -3.14
CA TRP A 98 -8.45 4.11 -1.69
C TRP A 98 -9.84 4.03 -1.02
N ARG A 99 -10.90 4.62 -1.59
CA ARG A 99 -12.29 4.50 -1.09
C ARG A 99 -12.97 3.25 -1.63
N HIS A 100 -12.53 2.77 -2.79
CA HIS A 100 -13.05 1.63 -3.53
C HIS A 100 -11.94 0.61 -3.83
N PRO A 101 -11.37 -0.08 -2.81
CA PRO A 101 -10.12 -0.81 -2.96
C PRO A 101 -10.20 -2.01 -3.90
N GLU A 102 -11.39 -2.61 -4.05
CA GLU A 102 -11.62 -3.74 -4.94
C GLU A 102 -12.34 -3.34 -6.26
N GLY A 103 -12.59 -2.04 -6.46
CA GLY A 103 -13.33 -1.52 -7.61
C GLY A 103 -14.65 -0.84 -7.24
N PRO A 104 -15.43 -0.39 -8.25
CA PRO A 104 -16.56 0.54 -8.07
C PRO A 104 -17.69 0.04 -7.15
N ASP A 105 -17.80 -1.28 -6.97
CA ASP A 105 -18.80 -1.95 -6.14
C ASP A 105 -18.33 -2.21 -4.70
N SER A 106 -17.08 -1.85 -4.37
CA SER A 106 -16.48 -2.00 -3.04
C SER A 106 -16.53 -0.71 -2.21
N HIS A 107 -16.29 -0.80 -0.91
CA HIS A 107 -16.14 0.37 -0.04
C HIS A 107 -15.35 0.09 1.24
N ILE A 108 -14.83 1.15 1.87
CA ILE A 108 -14.06 1.08 3.13
C ILE A 108 -14.88 1.24 4.43
N ARG A 109 -16.22 1.33 4.37
CA ARG A 109 -17.07 1.66 5.56
C ARG A 109 -16.84 0.73 6.76
N ASP A 110 -16.75 -0.57 6.49
CA ASP A 110 -16.53 -1.61 7.50
C ASP A 110 -15.04 -1.87 7.77
N ARG A 111 -14.15 -1.02 7.23
CA ARG A 111 -12.68 -1.14 7.26
C ARG A 111 -12.01 0.12 7.81
N SER A 112 -12.74 0.87 8.63
CA SER A 112 -12.35 2.18 9.16
C SER A 112 -11.34 2.11 10.31
N VAL A 113 -11.16 0.93 10.92
CA VAL A 113 -10.19 0.68 11.98
C VAL A 113 -9.42 -0.61 11.70
N ASN A 114 -8.09 -0.54 11.72
CA ASN A 114 -7.28 -1.68 12.14
C ASN A 114 -7.49 -1.85 13.65
N SER A 115 -8.63 -2.43 14.05
CA SER A 115 -8.83 -2.85 15.44
C SER A 115 -8.06 -4.15 15.66
N PHE A 116 -6.73 -4.05 15.71
CA PHE A 116 -5.87 -5.10 16.25
C PHE A 116 -5.33 -4.62 17.60
N PHE A 117 -6.15 -4.83 18.62
CA PHE A 117 -5.76 -5.26 19.96
C PHE A 117 -6.85 -6.21 20.48
#